data_AF-A0A9P9TCA6-F1
#
_entry.id   AF-A0A9P9TCA6-F1
#
_cell.length_a   1.000
_cell.length_b   1.000
_cell.length_c   1.000
_cell.angle_alpha   90.00
_cell.angle_beta   90.00
_cell.angle_gamma   90.00
#
_symmetry.space_group_name_H-M   'P 1'
#
loop_
_entity.id
_entity.type
_entity.pdbx_description
1 polymer ?
#
loop_
_entity_poly.entity_id
_entity_poly.type
_entity_poly.pdbx_seq_one_letter_code
_entity_poly.pdbx_strand_id
1 'polypeptide(L)'
;MEGINILVPATPMVMVQRMGDVAAPPSTTASSNAEIIQYMSPNDEMASSSLNHSCKPQYKFVDSKKPSSKRIPPTRAYIRRHANRDTHPRLKWNRYATSPVERPSRVTLFKDPSVPLSLGLSTALSSFHYPLDMQPGTHALLEQYLTHATNRMYPLRSCFKTSPFRSPQWFHFAVNDAAMLHGVLFAGAVYLALLQGKRETQDTMYHENAAISIVQKRLETSDCKFDDAILGTISCLALGDVSDIGESRALELAHARHPADNTSKRENVKSSSLSSSKAPSARFPISQLPLVLIQNRVDVTGAIDYAERPYLDFERSTTKSIWSNLPLEILQQTRTDMTELLTMSEVHPSLVPIMTHLAYFTLTIEENKAKRTGFFDPIMFAEDLHWIEHNLLSFPTTLPAKTSETSLDSAIRFGALLYTKSTLQEFPNSMTGPSILLARLQESLSEIEISVSITPLLAWLSLIGAVLSIGEGREWFVARLGMLRATNRATSFEELAGGMNRLLCLRSVFGNACEDIWTGHCE
;
A
#
# COMPACT_ATOMS: atom_id res chain seq x y z
N MET A 1 -31.56 15.08 11.39
CA MET A 1 -30.22 15.43 10.88
C MET A 1 -29.43 14.12 10.79
N GLU A 2 -29.45 13.48 9.63
CA GLU A 2 -28.65 12.27 9.41
C GLU A 2 -27.24 12.71 9.02
N GLY A 3 -26.32 12.66 10.00
CA GLY A 3 -24.90 12.83 9.75
C GLY A 3 -24.40 11.69 8.87
N ILE A 4 -23.64 12.03 7.83
CA ILE A 4 -22.89 11.05 7.05
C ILE A 4 -21.77 10.57 7.98
N ASN A 5 -22.05 9.54 8.77
CA ASN A 5 -21.01 8.78 9.43
C ASN A 5 -20.21 8.12 8.30
N ILE A 6 -18.94 8.48 8.17
CA ILE A 6 -17.98 7.49 7.71
C ILE A 6 -18.12 6.39 8.74
N LEU A 7 -18.83 5.32 8.36
CA LEU A 7 -18.63 4.03 8.98
C LEU A 7 -17.15 3.74 8.72
N VAL A 8 -16.28 4.18 9.65
CA VAL A 8 -15.28 3.25 10.18
C VAL A 8 -16.16 2.09 10.59
N PRO A 9 -16.23 1.02 9.80
CA PRO A 9 -17.15 -0.04 10.16
C PRO A 9 -16.76 -0.43 11.58
N ALA A 10 -17.73 -0.62 12.48
CA ALA A 10 -17.43 -1.10 13.83
C ALA A 10 -16.73 -2.49 13.82
N THR A 11 -16.52 -3.07 12.63
CA THR A 11 -15.54 -4.12 12.43
C THR A 11 -14.14 -3.53 12.60
N PRO A 12 -13.28 -4.12 13.46
CA PRO A 12 -11.90 -3.68 13.59
C PRO A 12 -11.27 -3.52 12.21
N MET A 13 -10.37 -2.54 12.06
CA MET A 13 -9.45 -2.52 10.93
C MET A 13 -8.83 -3.92 10.88
N VAL A 14 -9.23 -4.74 9.90
CA VAL A 14 -8.81 -6.14 9.82
C VAL A 14 -7.38 -6.12 9.32
N MET A 15 -6.45 -5.79 10.22
CA MET A 15 -5.05 -6.12 10.04
C MET A 15 -4.93 -7.56 10.41
N VAL A 16 -4.65 -8.40 9.42
CA VAL A 16 -4.45 -9.80 9.73
C VAL A 16 -3.04 -9.96 10.30
N GLN A 17 -2.97 -10.32 11.57
CA GLN A 17 -1.71 -10.60 12.24
C GLN A 17 -1.34 -12.06 11.96
N ARG A 18 -0.12 -12.28 11.45
CA ARG A 18 0.46 -13.62 11.36
C ARG A 18 0.73 -14.10 12.79
N MET A 19 -0.10 -15.01 13.32
CA MET A 19 0.23 -15.70 14.56
C MET A 19 1.50 -16.52 14.32
N GLY A 20 2.59 -16.17 15.01
CA GLY A 20 3.77 -17.01 15.08
C GLY A 20 3.47 -18.27 15.88
N ASP A 21 3.99 -19.41 15.45
CA ASP A 21 3.88 -20.66 16.19
C ASP A 21 4.57 -20.50 17.55
N VAL A 22 3.77 -20.42 18.63
CA VAL A 22 4.27 -20.39 20.00
C VAL A 22 4.78 -21.79 20.32
N ALA A 23 6.11 -21.92 20.47
CA ALA A 23 6.73 -23.15 20.94
C ALA A 23 6.20 -23.49 22.33
N ALA A 24 5.70 -24.72 22.49
CA ALA A 24 5.28 -25.24 23.79
C ALA A 24 6.46 -25.25 24.78
N PRO A 25 6.24 -24.92 26.07
CA PRO A 25 7.31 -24.93 27.06
C PRO A 25 7.81 -26.36 27.31
N PRO A 26 9.11 -26.57 27.58
CA PRO A 26 9.66 -27.90 27.79
C PRO A 26 9.19 -28.48 29.12
N SER A 27 8.66 -29.70 29.08
CA SER A 27 8.37 -30.52 30.24
C SER A 27 9.68 -30.95 30.92
N THR A 28 9.82 -30.57 32.19
CA THR A 28 10.97 -30.93 33.04
C THR A 28 10.66 -32.24 33.77
N THR A 29 11.46 -33.29 33.54
CA THR A 29 11.55 -34.46 34.42
C THR A 29 12.99 -35.01 34.47
N ALA A 30 13.44 -35.32 35.70
CA ALA A 30 14.62 -36.07 36.17
C ALA A 30 16.02 -35.47 35.88
N SER A 31 16.86 -35.14 36.87
CA SER A 31 17.50 -35.93 37.96
C SER A 31 18.55 -36.95 37.47
N SER A 32 19.85 -36.62 37.63
CA SER A 32 20.78 -37.31 38.55
C SER A 32 22.26 -37.00 38.24
N ASN A 33 23.02 -36.70 39.32
CA ASN A 33 24.41 -37.08 39.68
C ASN A 33 25.58 -36.77 38.71
N ALA A 34 26.56 -35.92 39.11
CA ALA A 34 27.83 -36.24 39.81
C ALA A 34 28.87 -36.86 38.83
N GLU A 35 30.16 -36.53 38.69
CA GLU A 35 31.26 -35.87 39.43
C GLU A 35 32.33 -35.40 38.39
N ILE A 36 32.97 -34.23 38.54
CA ILE A 36 34.38 -33.95 38.94
C ILE A 36 35.49 -34.78 38.22
N ILE A 37 36.37 -34.12 37.44
CA ILE A 37 37.83 -33.89 37.68
C ILE A 37 38.51 -33.22 36.44
N GLN A 38 39.36 -32.24 36.75
CA GLN A 38 40.26 -31.44 35.89
C GLN A 38 41.46 -32.23 35.33
N TYR A 39 42.10 -31.74 34.25
CA TYR A 39 43.51 -31.24 34.25
C TYR A 39 43.97 -30.73 32.87
N MET A 40 45.10 -30.01 32.90
CA MET A 40 45.62 -28.98 31.99
C MET A 40 46.49 -29.50 30.81
N SER A 41 46.43 -28.79 29.65
CA SER A 41 47.52 -28.22 28.78
C SER A 41 48.74 -29.08 28.33
N PRO A 42 49.72 -28.57 27.53
CA PRO A 42 49.70 -28.06 26.14
C PRO A 42 50.74 -28.74 25.19
N ASN A 43 50.70 -28.38 23.90
CA ASN A 43 51.75 -28.41 22.85
C ASN A 43 52.40 -29.75 22.42
N ASP A 44 52.35 -30.06 21.11
CA ASP A 44 53.57 -30.08 20.27
C ASP A 44 53.29 -30.22 18.77
N GLU A 45 54.22 -29.67 18.00
CA GLU A 45 54.22 -29.46 16.55
C GLU A 45 54.64 -30.68 15.70
N MET A 46 54.37 -30.51 14.39
CA MET A 46 55.09 -31.01 13.20
C MET A 46 54.70 -32.34 12.52
N ALA A 47 54.04 -32.11 11.36
CA ALA A 47 54.37 -32.61 10.02
C ALA A 47 54.10 -34.09 9.64
N SER A 48 53.11 -34.33 8.77
CA SER A 48 53.31 -34.40 7.30
C SER A 48 52.16 -35.08 6.54
N SER A 49 51.89 -34.57 5.34
CA SER A 49 51.21 -35.20 4.20
C SER A 49 49.71 -35.54 4.29
N SER A 50 48.87 -34.80 3.56
CA SER A 50 48.42 -35.22 2.23
C SER A 50 47.20 -34.40 1.78
N LEU A 51 47.33 -33.88 0.56
CA LEU A 51 46.31 -33.59 -0.45
C LEU A 51 44.84 -33.51 0.03
N ASN A 52 44.26 -32.31 0.00
CA ASN A 52 42.96 -32.11 -0.63
C ASN A 52 42.70 -30.62 -0.94
N HIS A 53 42.38 -30.37 -2.20
CA HIS A 53 42.02 -29.07 -2.76
C HIS A 53 40.76 -28.49 -2.08
N SER A 54 40.87 -27.30 -1.49
CA SER A 54 39.70 -26.42 -1.28
C SER A 54 40.07 -24.99 -1.71
N CYS A 55 39.42 -24.51 -2.76
CA CYS A 55 39.60 -23.18 -3.30
C CYS A 55 38.68 -22.22 -2.54
N LYS A 56 39.24 -21.29 -1.75
CA LYS A 56 38.47 -20.17 -1.17
C LYS A 56 38.39 -19.03 -2.21
N PRO A 57 37.23 -18.39 -2.43
CA PRO A 57 37.16 -17.27 -3.36
C PRO A 57 37.82 -16.02 -2.76
N GLN A 58 38.76 -15.45 -3.50
CA GLN A 58 39.43 -14.18 -3.20
C GLN A 58 38.63 -13.06 -3.88
N TYR A 59 38.13 -12.08 -3.11
CA TYR A 59 37.41 -10.93 -3.68
C TYR A 59 38.35 -9.74 -3.83
N LYS A 60 38.26 -9.06 -4.99
CA LYS A 60 38.99 -7.82 -5.28
C LYS A 60 37.99 -6.72 -5.63
N PHE A 61 38.03 -5.59 -4.92
CA PHE A 61 37.23 -4.41 -5.24
C PHE A 61 37.82 -3.64 -6.42
N VAL A 62 36.96 -3.11 -7.29
CA VAL A 62 37.33 -2.32 -8.47
C VAL A 62 36.95 -0.85 -8.23
N ASP A 63 37.92 0.05 -8.36
CA ASP A 63 37.75 1.50 -8.22
C ASP A 63 37.17 2.12 -9.51
N SER A 64 36.12 2.94 -9.37
CA SER A 64 35.26 3.43 -10.45
C SER A 64 35.52 4.88 -10.84
N LYS A 65 36.79 5.28 -10.97
CA LYS A 65 37.18 6.69 -11.21
C LYS A 65 37.89 6.98 -12.53
N LYS A 66 37.58 6.30 -13.65
CA LYS A 66 37.86 6.86 -14.99
C LYS A 66 36.75 6.55 -16.01
N PRO A 67 36.32 7.54 -16.82
CA PRO A 67 35.28 7.36 -17.82
C PRO A 67 35.90 7.03 -19.19
N SER A 68 35.46 5.95 -19.83
CA SER A 68 35.13 5.92 -21.26
C SER A 68 34.88 4.50 -21.75
N SER A 69 34.00 4.44 -22.76
CA SER A 69 33.84 3.38 -23.75
C SER A 69 32.99 2.17 -23.36
N LYS A 70 31.78 2.16 -23.95
CA LYS A 70 30.86 1.02 -24.17
C LYS A 70 30.35 0.33 -22.90
N ARG A 71 29.28 0.88 -22.33
CA ARG A 71 28.51 0.27 -21.23
C ARG A 71 27.97 -1.10 -21.67
N ILE A 72 28.41 -2.14 -20.96
CA ILE A 72 28.23 -3.55 -21.26
C ILE A 72 26.96 -4.06 -20.52
N PRO A 73 26.22 -5.03 -21.07
CA PRO A 73 25.14 -5.80 -20.41
C PRO A 73 25.31 -6.33 -18.96
N PRO A 74 26.50 -6.59 -18.37
CA PRO A 74 26.62 -7.18 -17.04
C PRO A 74 26.21 -6.28 -15.86
N THR A 75 26.02 -4.96 -16.02
CA THR A 75 25.38 -4.14 -14.95
C THR A 75 23.90 -4.50 -14.78
N ARG A 76 23.21 -4.92 -15.86
CA ARG A 76 21.86 -5.50 -15.79
C ARG A 76 21.84 -6.88 -15.13
N ALA A 77 22.91 -7.67 -15.29
CA ALA A 77 23.05 -8.96 -14.61
C ALA A 77 23.34 -8.80 -13.10
N TYR A 78 23.93 -7.68 -12.68
CA TYR A 78 24.19 -7.36 -11.27
C TYR A 78 22.91 -6.90 -10.54
N ILE A 79 22.03 -6.13 -11.19
CA ILE A 79 20.69 -5.80 -10.65
C ILE A 79 19.83 -7.07 -10.51
N ARG A 80 19.85 -7.97 -11.52
CA ARG A 80 19.23 -9.31 -11.43
C ARG A 80 19.80 -10.21 -10.32
N ARG A 81 21.00 -9.90 -9.82
CA ARG A 81 21.67 -10.64 -8.74
C ARG A 81 21.24 -10.16 -7.34
N HIS A 82 20.68 -8.95 -7.23
CA HIS A 82 20.09 -8.46 -5.98
C HIS A 82 18.65 -8.97 -5.81
N ALA A 83 17.90 -9.09 -6.91
CA ALA A 83 16.60 -9.77 -6.97
C ALA A 83 16.66 -11.28 -6.64
N ASN A 84 17.85 -11.90 -6.70
CA ASN A 84 18.07 -13.32 -6.43
C ASN A 84 18.69 -13.62 -5.04
N ARG A 85 18.81 -12.63 -4.14
CA ARG A 85 19.56 -12.79 -2.87
C ARG A 85 18.69 -12.88 -1.60
N ASP A 86 17.42 -12.52 -1.64
CA ASP A 86 16.48 -12.80 -0.53
C ASP A 86 15.61 -14.04 -0.77
N THR A 87 15.81 -14.72 -1.90
CA THR A 87 15.20 -16.02 -2.19
C THR A 87 15.91 -17.15 -1.45
N HIS A 88 15.49 -17.47 -0.22
CA HIS A 88 15.51 -18.85 0.32
C HIS A 88 14.50 -19.04 1.48
N PRO A 89 13.87 -20.22 1.66
CA PRO A 89 13.66 -21.35 0.75
C PRO A 89 12.16 -21.72 0.58
N ARG A 90 11.73 -21.99 -0.66
CA ARG A 90 10.51 -22.77 -0.91
C ARG A 90 10.74 -24.22 -0.46
N LEU A 91 10.22 -24.56 0.72
CA LEU A 91 10.06 -25.95 1.15
C LEU A 91 9.05 -26.63 0.21
N LYS A 92 9.52 -27.65 -0.50
CA LYS A 92 8.70 -28.55 -1.31
C LYS A 92 7.67 -29.25 -0.42
N TRP A 93 6.45 -28.72 -0.37
CA TRP A 93 5.31 -29.43 0.19
C TRP A 93 4.66 -30.24 -0.94
N ASN A 94 5.13 -31.47 -1.11
CA ASN A 94 4.39 -32.55 -1.76
C ASN A 94 5.06 -33.91 -1.51
N ARG A 95 4.82 -34.46 -0.32
CA ARG A 95 4.67 -35.89 0.00
C ARG A 95 4.69 -36.03 1.51
N TYR A 96 3.51 -36.18 2.12
CA TYR A 96 3.18 -37.10 3.23
C TYR A 96 1.69 -36.91 3.52
N ALA A 97 0.87 -37.59 2.72
CA ALA A 97 -0.45 -38.00 3.20
C ALA A 97 -0.25 -39.19 4.15
N THR A 98 -1.09 -39.26 5.18
CA THR A 98 -1.30 -40.33 6.18
C THR A 98 -0.50 -40.29 7.50
N SER A 99 -1.02 -39.51 8.45
CA SER A 99 -1.32 -40.02 9.80
C SER A 99 -2.38 -39.16 10.50
N PRO A 100 -3.35 -39.75 11.23
CA PRO A 100 -4.36 -39.01 11.94
C PRO A 100 -3.81 -38.58 13.30
N VAL A 101 -3.68 -37.28 13.52
CA VAL A 101 -3.49 -36.69 14.85
C VAL A 101 -4.72 -35.85 15.16
N GLU A 102 -5.34 -36.16 16.30
CA GLU A 102 -6.54 -35.49 16.82
C GLU A 102 -6.31 -33.98 16.93
N ARG A 103 -7.16 -33.21 16.25
CA ARG A 103 -7.16 -31.74 16.30
C ARG A 103 -7.91 -31.27 17.56
N PRO A 104 -7.36 -30.33 18.33
CA PRO A 104 -8.14 -29.59 19.31
C PRO A 104 -9.16 -28.69 18.60
N SER A 105 -10.33 -28.55 19.22
CA SER A 105 -11.50 -27.82 18.69
C SER A 105 -11.14 -26.40 18.24
N ARG A 106 -11.19 -26.16 16.93
CA ARG A 106 -11.12 -24.81 16.35
C ARG A 106 -12.39 -24.05 16.72
N VAL A 107 -12.23 -22.90 17.35
CA VAL A 107 -13.26 -21.84 17.38
C VAL A 107 -13.32 -21.23 15.97
N THR A 108 -14.25 -21.70 15.15
CA THR A 108 -14.60 -21.06 13.87
C THR A 108 -15.46 -19.83 14.16
N LEU A 109 -14.82 -18.66 14.36
CA LEU A 109 -15.54 -17.40 14.59
C LEU A 109 -16.19 -16.82 13.31
N PHE A 110 -15.97 -17.44 12.16
CA PHE A 110 -16.71 -17.15 10.94
C PHE A 110 -17.48 -18.40 10.55
N LYS A 111 -18.81 -18.38 10.76
CA LYS A 111 -19.70 -19.28 10.02
C LYS A 111 -19.34 -19.13 8.54
N ASP A 112 -19.31 -20.25 7.80
CA ASP A 112 -19.37 -20.22 6.34
C ASP A 112 -20.32 -19.10 5.94
N PRO A 113 -19.88 -18.09 5.17
CA PRO A 113 -20.83 -17.14 4.63
C PRO A 113 -21.75 -17.98 3.75
N SER A 114 -22.93 -18.30 4.26
CA SER A 114 -24.02 -18.82 3.46
C SER A 114 -24.40 -17.68 2.53
N VAL A 115 -23.65 -17.55 1.44
CA VAL A 115 -23.89 -16.62 0.36
C VAL A 115 -25.35 -16.86 -0.06
N PRO A 116 -26.23 -15.86 -0.03
CA PRO A 116 -27.57 -16.01 -0.54
C PRO A 116 -27.45 -16.40 -2.02
N LEU A 117 -27.72 -17.66 -2.33
CA LEU A 117 -27.50 -18.29 -3.64
C LEU A 117 -28.56 -17.87 -4.67
N SER A 118 -29.03 -16.63 -4.60
CA SER A 118 -30.16 -16.13 -5.35
C SER A 118 -29.85 -14.77 -5.96
N LEU A 119 -28.89 -14.75 -6.88
CA LEU A 119 -29.04 -13.90 -8.07
C LEU A 119 -30.38 -14.32 -8.72
N GLY A 120 -31.34 -13.40 -8.72
CA GLY A 120 -32.75 -13.66 -8.99
C GLY A 120 -33.03 -14.47 -10.26
N LEU A 121 -34.16 -15.18 -10.21
CA LEU A 121 -34.71 -16.01 -11.27
C LEU A 121 -34.58 -15.40 -12.69
N SER A 122 -34.07 -16.25 -13.58
CA SER A 122 -33.97 -16.16 -15.04
C SER A 122 -34.83 -15.08 -15.70
N THR A 123 -34.26 -13.89 -15.88
CA THR A 123 -34.75 -12.90 -16.85
C THR A 123 -33.52 -12.23 -17.49
N ALA A 124 -33.43 -12.25 -18.82
CA ALA A 124 -32.33 -11.77 -19.67
C ALA A 124 -30.92 -12.39 -19.49
N LEU A 125 -30.54 -12.87 -18.30
CA LEU A 125 -29.22 -13.49 -18.06
C LEU A 125 -29.10 -14.95 -18.55
N SER A 126 -30.22 -15.65 -18.82
CA SER A 126 -30.18 -17.03 -19.30
C SER A 126 -29.59 -17.21 -20.71
N SER A 127 -29.56 -16.15 -21.52
CA SER A 127 -28.90 -16.14 -22.84
C SER A 127 -27.51 -15.49 -22.81
N PHE A 128 -27.09 -14.99 -21.65
CA PHE A 128 -25.79 -14.36 -21.51
C PHE A 128 -24.72 -15.44 -21.29
N HIS A 129 -23.83 -15.60 -22.26
CA HIS A 129 -22.69 -16.50 -22.15
C HIS A 129 -21.47 -15.72 -21.67
N TYR A 130 -21.03 -16.02 -20.45
CA TYR A 130 -19.74 -15.54 -19.97
C TYR A 130 -18.60 -16.12 -20.83
N PRO A 131 -17.47 -15.41 -20.97
CA PRO A 131 -16.30 -15.90 -21.69
C PRO A 131 -15.60 -17.05 -20.96
N LEU A 132 -16.03 -17.34 -19.73
CA LEU A 132 -15.58 -18.43 -18.87
C LEU A 132 -16.77 -19.26 -18.41
N ASP A 133 -16.52 -20.53 -18.12
CA ASP A 133 -17.52 -21.37 -17.46
C ASP A 133 -17.70 -20.94 -16.00
N MET A 134 -18.87 -20.39 -15.69
CA MET A 134 -19.14 -19.79 -14.38
C MET A 134 -19.67 -20.85 -13.41
N GLN A 135 -18.74 -21.51 -12.72
CA GLN A 135 -19.05 -22.40 -11.61
C GLN A 135 -19.51 -21.59 -10.38
N PRO A 136 -20.19 -22.21 -9.39
CA PRO A 136 -20.67 -21.50 -8.19
C PRO A 136 -19.57 -20.73 -7.44
N GLY A 137 -18.35 -21.29 -7.37
CA GLY A 137 -17.20 -20.61 -6.78
C GLY A 137 -16.79 -19.35 -7.56
N THR A 138 -16.78 -19.41 -8.89
CA THR A 138 -16.47 -18.27 -9.77
C THR A 138 -17.50 -17.16 -9.63
N HIS A 139 -18.78 -17.51 -9.52
CA HIS A 139 -19.85 -16.55 -9.24
C HIS A 139 -19.66 -15.85 -7.89
N ALA A 140 -19.28 -16.61 -6.85
CA ALA A 140 -19.00 -16.03 -5.54
C ALA A 140 -17.82 -15.05 -5.61
N LEU A 141 -16.72 -15.36 -6.33
CA LEU A 141 -15.60 -14.43 -6.51
C LEU A 141 -16.01 -13.14 -7.22
N LEU A 142 -16.80 -13.24 -8.29
CA LEU A 142 -17.30 -12.08 -9.02
C LEU A 142 -18.20 -11.20 -8.13
N GLU A 143 -19.10 -11.81 -7.37
CA GLU A 143 -19.93 -11.12 -6.39
C GLU A 143 -19.08 -10.41 -5.33
N GLN A 144 -18.08 -11.08 -4.79
CA GLN A 144 -17.18 -10.52 -3.77
C GLN A 144 -16.40 -9.31 -4.30
N TYR A 145 -15.92 -9.37 -5.54
CA TYR A 145 -15.30 -8.23 -6.20
C TYR A 145 -16.27 -7.04 -6.34
N LEU A 146 -17.46 -7.32 -6.91
CA LEU A 146 -18.47 -6.31 -7.21
C LEU A 146 -19.13 -5.74 -5.96
N THR A 147 -19.15 -6.45 -4.84
CA THR A 147 -19.80 -6.01 -3.61
C THR A 147 -18.80 -5.41 -2.64
N HIS A 148 -17.63 -6.02 -2.47
CA HIS A 148 -16.71 -5.68 -1.38
C HIS A 148 -15.38 -5.08 -1.85
N ALA A 149 -14.69 -5.69 -2.82
CA ALA A 149 -13.36 -5.22 -3.24
C ALA A 149 -13.41 -3.80 -3.77
N THR A 150 -14.31 -3.53 -4.72
CA THR A 150 -14.53 -2.19 -5.28
C THR A 150 -14.98 -1.14 -4.25
N ASN A 151 -15.67 -1.58 -3.18
CA ASN A 151 -15.80 -0.95 -1.84
C ASN A 151 -14.57 -0.25 -1.37
N ARG A 152 -13.61 -1.10 -1.12
CA ARG A 152 -12.45 -0.76 -0.37
C ARG A 152 -11.41 -0.11 -1.27
N MET A 153 -11.47 -0.32 -2.58
CA MET A 153 -10.64 0.42 -3.53
C MET A 153 -11.03 1.90 -3.67
N TYR A 154 -12.28 2.26 -3.40
CA TYR A 154 -12.78 3.64 -3.42
C TYR A 154 -13.85 3.86 -2.34
N PRO A 155 -13.46 3.97 -1.06
CA PRO A 155 -14.43 4.03 0.04
C PRO A 155 -15.12 5.39 0.17
N LEU A 156 -14.61 6.45 -0.46
CA LEU A 156 -15.28 7.76 -0.55
C LEU A 156 -16.41 7.76 -1.59
N ARG A 157 -17.27 6.75 -1.58
CA ARG A 157 -18.41 6.61 -2.51
C ARG A 157 -19.29 7.86 -2.55
N SER A 158 -19.50 8.51 -1.41
CA SER A 158 -20.29 9.74 -1.32
C SER A 158 -19.67 10.91 -2.09
N CYS A 159 -18.35 10.87 -2.30
CA CYS A 159 -17.60 11.93 -2.96
C CYS A 159 -17.43 11.69 -4.47
N PHE A 160 -17.82 10.53 -5.01
CA PHE A 160 -17.68 10.22 -6.44
C PHE A 160 -19.03 9.92 -7.09
N LYS A 161 -19.23 10.42 -8.33
CA LYS A 161 -20.48 10.19 -9.07
C LYS A 161 -20.60 8.73 -9.51
N THR A 162 -19.46 8.17 -9.91
CA THR A 162 -19.32 6.82 -10.43
C THR A 162 -17.96 6.29 -9.98
N SER A 163 -17.93 5.08 -9.41
CA SER A 163 -16.67 4.38 -9.20
C SER A 163 -16.23 3.79 -10.55
N PRO A 164 -14.97 4.02 -11.00
CA PRO A 164 -14.51 3.51 -12.28
C PRO A 164 -14.58 1.98 -12.34
N PHE A 165 -14.26 1.30 -11.25
CA PHE A 165 -14.34 -0.17 -11.12
C PHE A 165 -15.76 -0.74 -10.95
N ARG A 166 -16.78 0.12 -10.86
CA ARG A 166 -18.20 -0.26 -10.85
C ARG A 166 -18.99 0.33 -12.00
N SER A 167 -18.31 0.98 -12.93
CA SER A 167 -18.99 1.53 -14.09
C SER A 167 -19.62 0.38 -14.88
N PRO A 168 -20.83 0.57 -15.46
CA PRO A 168 -21.42 -0.42 -16.35
C PRO A 168 -20.49 -0.84 -17.48
N GLN A 169 -19.63 0.09 -17.93
CA GLN A 169 -18.58 -0.15 -18.92
C GLN A 169 -17.54 -1.13 -18.37
N TRP A 170 -16.99 -0.89 -17.19
CA TRP A 170 -16.03 -1.81 -16.54
C TRP A 170 -16.60 -3.22 -16.41
N PHE A 171 -17.84 -3.33 -15.92
CA PHE A 171 -18.51 -4.63 -15.84
C PHE A 171 -18.71 -5.25 -17.22
N HIS A 172 -19.17 -4.48 -18.20
CA HIS A 172 -19.35 -4.95 -19.58
C HIS A 172 -18.06 -5.49 -20.17
N PHE A 173 -16.92 -4.81 -20.01
CA PHE A 173 -15.64 -5.32 -20.49
C PHE A 173 -15.23 -6.60 -19.75
N ALA A 174 -15.40 -6.64 -18.42
CA ALA A 174 -15.11 -7.82 -17.63
C ALA A 174 -15.93 -9.04 -18.07
N VAL A 175 -17.21 -8.89 -18.37
CA VAL A 175 -18.06 -10.04 -18.72
C VAL A 175 -18.04 -10.40 -20.21
N ASN A 176 -17.40 -9.61 -21.08
CA ASN A 176 -17.26 -9.93 -22.51
C ASN A 176 -15.85 -10.38 -22.89
N ASP A 177 -14.87 -10.22 -22.00
CA ASP A 177 -13.48 -10.55 -22.26
C ASP A 177 -12.92 -11.55 -21.24
N ALA A 178 -12.38 -12.67 -21.74
CA ALA A 178 -11.85 -13.72 -20.87
C ALA A 178 -10.68 -13.25 -19.98
N ALA A 179 -9.76 -12.45 -20.53
CA ALA A 179 -8.61 -11.95 -19.78
C ALA A 179 -9.08 -11.03 -18.65
N MET A 180 -9.98 -10.11 -18.99
CA MET A 180 -10.49 -9.16 -18.01
C MET A 180 -11.36 -9.83 -16.95
N LEU A 181 -12.18 -10.83 -17.32
CA LEU A 181 -12.94 -11.61 -16.34
C LEU A 181 -12.01 -12.33 -15.36
N HIS A 182 -10.96 -12.99 -15.85
CA HIS A 182 -9.95 -13.59 -14.99
C HIS A 182 -9.26 -12.55 -14.09
N GLY A 183 -8.92 -11.37 -14.60
CA GLY A 183 -8.36 -10.28 -13.80
C GLY A 183 -9.30 -9.83 -12.67
N VAL A 184 -10.59 -9.64 -12.96
CA VAL A 184 -11.59 -9.28 -11.96
C VAL A 184 -11.75 -10.36 -10.90
N LEU A 185 -11.81 -11.63 -11.32
CA LEU A 185 -11.91 -12.78 -10.41
C LEU A 185 -10.65 -12.93 -9.55
N PHE A 186 -9.48 -12.67 -10.11
CA PHE A 186 -8.22 -12.60 -9.37
C PHE A 186 -8.28 -11.53 -8.28
N ALA A 187 -8.68 -10.30 -8.62
CA ALA A 187 -8.82 -9.22 -7.63
C ALA A 187 -9.83 -9.57 -6.51
N GLY A 188 -10.94 -10.25 -6.86
CA GLY A 188 -11.89 -10.79 -5.88
C GLY A 188 -11.29 -11.90 -5.00
N ALA A 189 -10.48 -12.79 -5.57
CA ALA A 189 -9.81 -13.85 -4.84
C ALA A 189 -8.72 -13.31 -3.90
N VAL A 190 -7.94 -12.31 -4.34
CA VAL A 190 -6.94 -11.60 -3.51
C VAL A 190 -7.64 -10.94 -2.33
N TYR A 191 -8.79 -10.31 -2.57
CA TYR A 191 -9.62 -9.73 -1.52
C TYR A 191 -9.98 -10.74 -0.42
N LEU A 192 -10.47 -11.91 -0.82
CA LEU A 192 -10.82 -12.96 0.14
C LEU A 192 -9.59 -13.55 0.83
N ALA A 193 -8.49 -13.73 0.11
CA ALA A 193 -7.23 -14.22 0.67
C ALA A 193 -6.76 -13.31 1.81
N LEU A 194 -6.74 -12.01 1.57
CA LEU A 194 -6.31 -11.00 2.55
C LEU A 194 -7.21 -10.96 3.78
N LEU A 195 -8.54 -11.06 3.62
CA LEU A 195 -9.45 -11.19 4.75
C LEU A 195 -9.19 -12.45 5.61
N GLN A 196 -8.65 -13.50 4.99
CA GLN A 196 -8.27 -14.74 5.67
C GLN A 196 -6.84 -14.71 6.20
N GLY A 197 -6.09 -13.62 6.03
CA GLY A 197 -4.68 -13.55 6.40
C GLY A 197 -3.75 -14.34 5.52
N LYS A 198 -4.20 -14.66 4.31
CA LYS A 198 -3.44 -15.41 3.33
C LYS A 198 -2.96 -14.44 2.26
N ARG A 199 -1.72 -14.64 1.83
CA ARG A 199 -1.17 -13.93 0.67
C ARG A 199 -1.76 -14.46 -0.63
N GLU A 200 -1.89 -15.78 -0.72
CA GLU A 200 -2.33 -16.49 -1.93
C GLU A 200 -3.28 -17.63 -1.56
N THR A 201 -4.17 -17.93 -2.50
CA THR A 201 -5.05 -19.09 -2.54
C THR A 201 -4.94 -19.79 -3.91
N GLN A 202 -5.51 -20.98 -4.02
CA GLN A 202 -5.59 -21.68 -5.29
C GLN A 202 -6.30 -20.85 -6.36
N ASP A 203 -7.37 -20.13 -5.99
CA ASP A 203 -8.12 -19.27 -6.90
C ASP A 203 -7.30 -18.07 -7.37
N THR A 204 -6.53 -17.43 -6.47
CA THR A 204 -5.64 -16.33 -6.89
C THR A 204 -4.64 -16.80 -7.93
N MET A 205 -3.92 -17.90 -7.66
CA MET A 205 -2.94 -18.44 -8.60
C MET A 205 -3.59 -18.86 -9.92
N TYR A 206 -4.76 -19.48 -9.87
CA TYR A 206 -5.46 -19.94 -11.07
C TYR A 206 -5.87 -18.78 -11.97
N HIS A 207 -6.58 -17.78 -11.43
CA HIS A 207 -7.08 -16.66 -12.23
C HIS A 207 -5.95 -15.73 -12.69
N GLU A 208 -4.90 -15.54 -11.88
CA GLU A 208 -3.70 -14.79 -12.26
C GLU A 208 -3.00 -15.42 -13.47
N ASN A 209 -2.64 -16.71 -13.37
CA ASN A 209 -1.93 -17.41 -14.43
C ASN A 209 -2.75 -17.46 -15.73
N ALA A 210 -4.06 -17.64 -15.64
CA ALA A 210 -4.95 -17.62 -16.79
C ALA A 210 -5.01 -16.24 -17.45
N ALA A 211 -5.18 -15.17 -16.66
CA ALA A 211 -5.17 -13.80 -17.16
C ALA A 211 -3.84 -13.47 -17.87
N ILE A 212 -2.70 -13.77 -17.24
CA ILE A 212 -1.36 -13.56 -17.81
C ILE A 212 -1.21 -14.32 -19.13
N SER A 213 -1.59 -15.60 -19.16
CA SER A 213 -1.47 -16.43 -20.37
C SER A 213 -2.27 -15.85 -21.55
N ILE A 214 -3.50 -15.39 -21.31
CA ILE A 214 -4.34 -14.80 -22.35
C ILE A 214 -3.75 -13.47 -22.83
N VAL A 215 -3.30 -12.61 -21.91
CA VAL A 215 -2.67 -11.32 -22.23
C VAL A 215 -1.39 -11.55 -23.06
N GLN A 216 -0.51 -12.45 -22.63
CA GLN A 216 0.72 -12.79 -23.37
C GLN A 216 0.43 -13.25 -24.79
N LYS A 217 -0.51 -14.19 -24.95
CA LYS A 217 -0.92 -14.68 -26.27
C LYS A 217 -1.45 -13.54 -27.16
N ARG A 218 -2.20 -12.59 -26.61
CA ARG A 218 -2.70 -11.44 -27.36
C ARG A 218 -1.58 -10.47 -27.74
N LEU A 219 -0.63 -10.23 -26.85
CA LEU A 219 0.52 -9.36 -27.10
C LEU A 219 1.47 -9.93 -28.16
N GLU A 220 1.58 -11.25 -28.26
CA GLU A 220 2.35 -11.96 -29.30
C GLU A 220 1.67 -11.93 -30.67
N THR A 221 0.33 -12.00 -30.70
CA THR A 221 -0.44 -12.13 -31.95
C THR A 221 -0.95 -10.81 -32.52
N SER A 222 -1.06 -9.76 -31.68
CA SER A 222 -1.66 -8.50 -32.09
C SER A 222 -0.62 -7.51 -32.61
N ASP A 223 -0.78 -7.09 -33.86
CA ASP A 223 0.18 -6.24 -34.55
C ASP A 223 0.40 -4.83 -33.96
N CYS A 224 -0.48 -4.26 -33.09
CA CYS A 224 -0.11 -3.05 -32.32
C CYS A 224 -1.10 -2.42 -31.32
N LYS A 225 -2.28 -2.98 -31.00
CA LYS A 225 -3.25 -2.23 -30.17
C LYS A 225 -3.47 -2.87 -28.81
N PHE A 226 -3.06 -2.15 -27.77
CA PHE A 226 -3.57 -2.36 -26.42
C PHE A 226 -5.07 -2.05 -26.44
N ASP A 227 -5.89 -3.10 -26.35
CA ASP A 227 -7.32 -2.92 -26.16
C ASP A 227 -7.62 -2.59 -24.68
N ASP A 228 -8.80 -1.99 -24.43
CA ASP A 228 -9.25 -1.62 -23.09
C ASP A 228 -9.34 -2.84 -22.15
N ALA A 229 -9.53 -4.05 -22.69
CA ALA A 229 -9.62 -5.28 -21.92
C ALA A 229 -8.26 -5.74 -21.37
N ILE A 230 -7.19 -5.64 -22.16
CA ILE A 230 -5.81 -5.89 -21.72
C ILE A 230 -5.44 -4.87 -20.64
N LEU A 231 -5.75 -3.59 -20.84
CA LEU A 231 -5.51 -2.55 -19.84
C LEU A 231 -6.28 -2.82 -18.54
N GLY A 232 -7.56 -3.17 -18.63
CA GLY A 232 -8.38 -3.57 -17.49
C GLY A 232 -7.84 -4.80 -16.77
N THR A 233 -7.35 -5.79 -17.52
CA THR A 233 -6.73 -7.01 -16.98
C THR A 233 -5.46 -6.68 -16.21
N ILE A 234 -4.54 -5.93 -16.82
CA ILE A 234 -3.29 -5.48 -16.19
C ILE A 234 -3.61 -4.66 -14.93
N SER A 235 -4.62 -3.80 -14.99
CA SER A 235 -5.07 -3.00 -13.84
C SER A 235 -5.54 -3.87 -12.68
N CYS A 236 -6.17 -5.02 -12.95
CA CYS A 236 -6.58 -5.96 -11.90
C CYS A 236 -5.41 -6.77 -11.34
N LEU A 237 -4.50 -7.23 -12.21
CA LEU A 237 -3.29 -7.97 -11.81
C LEU A 237 -2.39 -7.11 -10.91
N ALA A 238 -2.23 -5.84 -11.29
CA ALA A 238 -1.56 -4.80 -10.53
C ALA A 238 -2.06 -4.66 -9.07
N LEU A 239 -3.31 -5.03 -8.77
CA LEU A 239 -3.86 -4.97 -7.42
C LEU A 239 -3.32 -6.08 -6.51
N GLY A 240 -2.98 -7.25 -7.08
CA GLY A 240 -2.41 -8.36 -6.31
C GLY A 240 -0.89 -8.34 -6.25
N ASP A 241 -0.24 -7.81 -7.29
CA ASP A 241 1.23 -7.82 -7.45
C ASP A 241 2.00 -6.93 -6.45
N VAL A 242 1.33 -6.03 -5.71
CA VAL A 242 1.99 -5.19 -4.71
C VAL A 242 2.64 -6.02 -3.58
N SER A 243 2.15 -7.24 -3.37
CA SER A 243 2.78 -8.16 -2.43
C SER A 243 4.17 -8.63 -2.88
N ASP A 244 4.48 -8.68 -4.19
CA ASP A 244 5.70 -9.26 -4.79
C ASP A 244 6.40 -8.29 -5.77
N ILE A 245 6.55 -7.01 -5.38
CA ILE A 245 7.13 -5.93 -6.22
C ILE A 245 8.52 -6.27 -6.82
N GLY A 246 9.27 -7.21 -6.22
CA GLY A 246 10.52 -7.70 -6.78
C GLY A 246 10.39 -8.53 -8.07
N GLU A 247 9.21 -9.12 -8.34
CA GLU A 247 8.93 -10.00 -9.49
C GLU A 247 7.59 -9.66 -10.18
N SER A 248 7.07 -8.43 -10.08
CA SER A 248 5.78 -8.09 -10.70
C SER A 248 5.81 -8.26 -12.21
N ARG A 249 5.24 -9.39 -12.66
CA ARG A 249 5.10 -9.74 -14.08
C ARG A 249 4.16 -8.76 -14.79
N ALA A 250 3.18 -8.21 -14.09
CA ALA A 250 2.29 -7.19 -14.65
C ALA A 250 3.05 -5.90 -15.00
N LEU A 251 3.98 -5.46 -14.14
CA LEU A 251 4.83 -4.31 -14.39
C LEU A 251 5.85 -4.60 -15.51
N GLU A 252 6.47 -5.79 -15.51
CA GLU A 252 7.35 -6.23 -16.61
C GLU A 252 6.61 -6.27 -17.95
N LEU A 253 5.36 -6.76 -17.99
CA LEU A 253 4.52 -6.77 -19.18
C LEU A 253 4.18 -5.34 -19.66
N ALA A 254 3.95 -4.41 -18.74
CA ALA A 254 3.76 -3.00 -19.07
C ALA A 254 5.06 -2.32 -19.57
N HIS A 255 6.22 -2.72 -19.04
CA HIS A 255 7.53 -2.15 -19.39
C HIS A 255 8.16 -2.73 -20.66
N ALA A 256 7.95 -4.02 -20.97
CA ALA A 256 8.64 -4.73 -22.04
C ALA A 256 8.43 -4.15 -23.47
N ARG A 257 7.48 -3.22 -23.66
CA ARG A 257 7.27 -2.49 -24.92
C ARG A 257 7.32 -0.97 -24.83
N HIS A 258 7.70 -0.39 -23.68
CA HIS A 258 8.15 1.01 -23.60
C HIS A 258 9.68 1.03 -23.52
N PRO A 259 10.42 0.79 -24.63
CA PRO A 259 11.84 1.04 -24.62
C PRO A 259 12.07 2.54 -24.40
N ALA A 260 13.09 2.84 -23.62
CA ALA A 260 13.66 4.17 -23.45
C ALA A 260 14.04 4.78 -24.81
N ASP A 261 13.08 5.38 -25.49
CA ASP A 261 13.32 6.35 -26.55
C ASP A 261 13.60 7.68 -25.86
N ASN A 262 14.84 7.78 -25.35
CA ASN A 262 15.36 9.01 -24.79
C ASN A 262 15.36 10.07 -25.89
N THR A 263 14.70 11.20 -25.59
CA THR A 263 14.95 12.54 -26.15
C THR A 263 14.66 12.73 -27.63
N SER A 264 13.41 13.10 -27.97
CA SER A 264 13.07 14.35 -28.71
C SER A 264 11.64 14.38 -29.30
N LYS A 265 10.77 13.39 -29.09
CA LYS A 265 9.41 13.37 -29.69
C LYS A 265 8.28 13.00 -28.73
N ARG A 266 8.39 13.42 -27.46
CA ARG A 266 7.22 13.49 -26.55
C ARG A 266 6.44 14.80 -26.66
N GLU A 267 6.85 15.70 -27.56
CA GLU A 267 6.05 16.86 -27.94
C GLU A 267 4.98 16.46 -28.96
N ASN A 268 3.73 16.78 -28.64
CA ASN A 268 2.54 16.71 -29.50
C ASN A 268 1.68 15.43 -29.48
N VAL A 269 1.52 14.79 -28.32
CA VAL A 269 0.22 14.22 -27.93
C VAL A 269 -0.42 15.12 -26.86
N LYS A 270 -0.44 16.43 -27.13
CA LYS A 270 -1.39 17.32 -26.47
C LYS A 270 -2.76 16.98 -27.04
N SER A 271 -3.53 16.21 -26.28
CA SER A 271 -4.96 16.42 -26.04
C SER A 271 -5.68 17.36 -27.04
N SER A 272 -5.77 16.97 -28.32
CA SER A 272 -6.47 17.70 -29.38
C SER A 272 -7.88 17.14 -29.61
N SER A 273 -8.55 16.69 -28.54
CA SER A 273 -9.92 16.17 -28.60
C SER A 273 -10.85 16.70 -27.51
N LEU A 274 -10.46 17.76 -26.79
CA LEU A 274 -11.30 18.40 -25.75
C LEU A 274 -11.64 19.85 -26.11
N SER A 275 -12.20 20.07 -27.30
CA SER A 275 -13.01 21.28 -27.57
C SER A 275 -14.05 21.00 -28.66
N SER A 276 -15.07 20.22 -28.32
CA SER A 276 -16.31 20.20 -29.09
C SER A 276 -17.46 20.06 -28.09
N SER A 277 -18.04 21.19 -27.74
CA SER A 277 -19.29 21.28 -27.00
C SER A 277 -20.42 20.75 -27.88
N LYS A 278 -21.06 19.65 -27.49
CA LYS A 278 -22.53 19.47 -27.40
C LYS A 278 -22.89 18.01 -27.07
N ALA A 279 -23.75 17.88 -26.05
CA ALA A 279 -24.50 16.72 -25.54
C ALA A 279 -23.78 15.72 -24.58
N PRO A 280 -24.36 15.47 -23.38
CA PRO A 280 -23.79 14.61 -22.36
C PRO A 280 -24.27 13.17 -22.53
N SER A 281 -23.47 12.33 -23.19
CA SER A 281 -23.51 10.89 -22.91
C SER A 281 -22.16 10.51 -22.32
N ALA A 282 -22.16 10.28 -21.01
CA ALA A 282 -20.98 9.97 -20.21
C ALA A 282 -20.43 8.60 -20.63
N ARG A 283 -19.59 8.58 -21.66
CA ARG A 283 -18.71 7.45 -21.97
C ARG A 283 -17.39 7.72 -21.27
N PHE A 284 -17.12 6.96 -20.20
CA PHE A 284 -15.79 6.81 -19.63
C PHE A 284 -15.15 5.59 -20.28
N PRO A 285 -14.40 5.72 -21.39
CA PRO A 285 -13.63 4.59 -21.92
C PRO A 285 -12.51 4.24 -20.92
N ILE A 286 -12.21 2.95 -20.74
CA ILE A 286 -11.16 2.49 -19.80
C ILE A 286 -9.79 3.04 -20.23
N SER A 287 -9.57 3.25 -21.53
CA SER A 287 -8.42 3.96 -22.09
C SER A 287 -8.20 5.39 -21.57
N GLN A 288 -9.14 5.98 -20.82
CA GLN A 288 -8.94 7.27 -20.15
C GLN A 288 -8.36 7.16 -18.74
N LEU A 289 -8.34 5.98 -18.10
CA LEU A 289 -7.45 5.77 -16.96
C LEU A 289 -6.04 5.72 -17.53
N PRO A 290 -5.24 6.78 -17.38
CA PRO A 290 -3.91 6.81 -17.99
C PRO A 290 -3.16 5.60 -17.43
N LEU A 291 -2.59 4.76 -18.30
CA LEU A 291 -1.71 3.65 -17.90
C LEU A 291 -0.68 4.13 -16.85
N VAL A 292 -0.24 5.38 -16.98
CA VAL A 292 0.61 6.11 -16.04
C VAL A 292 0.04 6.14 -14.62
N LEU A 293 -1.26 6.38 -14.41
CA LEU A 293 -1.85 6.37 -13.07
C LEU A 293 -1.89 4.98 -12.46
N ILE A 294 -2.16 3.94 -13.25
CA ILE A 294 -2.13 2.55 -12.76
C ILE A 294 -0.70 2.18 -12.38
N GLN A 295 0.27 2.49 -13.25
CA GLN A 295 1.68 2.20 -13.03
C GLN A 295 2.23 2.95 -11.82
N ASN A 296 1.94 4.25 -11.71
CA ASN A 296 2.36 5.06 -10.57
C ASN A 296 1.68 4.59 -9.27
N ARG A 297 0.41 4.19 -9.33
CA ARG A 297 -0.29 3.63 -8.18
C ARG A 297 0.40 2.38 -7.64
N VAL A 298 0.74 1.43 -8.52
CA VAL A 298 1.41 0.18 -8.10
C VAL A 298 2.76 0.47 -7.48
N ASP A 299 3.56 1.31 -8.14
CA ASP A 299 4.90 1.67 -7.67
C ASP A 299 4.86 2.43 -6.34
N VAL A 300 3.99 3.44 -6.22
CA VAL A 300 3.82 4.23 -4.99
C VAL A 300 3.27 3.36 -3.86
N THR A 301 2.21 2.59 -4.11
CA THR A 301 1.64 1.71 -3.08
C THR A 301 2.66 0.70 -2.61
N GLY A 302 3.39 0.10 -3.55
CA GLY A 302 4.42 -0.84 -3.21
C GLY A 302 5.56 -0.22 -2.40
N ALA A 303 6.03 0.96 -2.80
CA ALA A 303 7.00 1.72 -2.02
C ALA A 303 6.51 2.02 -0.59
N ILE A 304 5.22 2.34 -0.41
CA ILE A 304 4.63 2.53 0.92
C ILE A 304 4.67 1.25 1.74
N ASP A 305 4.32 0.11 1.14
CA ASP A 305 4.24 -1.17 1.84
C ASP A 305 5.59 -1.67 2.37
N TYR A 306 6.69 -1.15 1.82
CA TYR A 306 8.05 -1.45 2.27
C TYR A 306 8.74 -0.25 2.93
N ALA A 307 8.06 0.89 3.06
CA ALA A 307 8.63 2.15 3.54
C ALA A 307 9.86 2.60 2.72
N GLU A 308 9.86 2.31 1.42
CA GLU A 308 10.96 2.53 0.48
C GLU A 308 10.63 3.65 -0.52
N ARG A 309 11.62 3.99 -1.37
CA ARG A 309 11.43 4.96 -2.45
C ARG A 309 10.70 4.30 -3.65
N PRO A 310 9.74 5.00 -4.29
CA PRO A 310 9.22 4.62 -5.60
C PRO A 310 10.33 4.49 -6.64
N TYR A 311 10.23 3.50 -7.52
CA TYR A 311 11.21 3.28 -8.59
C TYR A 311 11.00 4.26 -9.75
N LEU A 312 9.77 4.71 -9.95
CA LEU A 312 9.37 5.54 -11.07
C LEU A 312 9.28 7.00 -10.65
N ASP A 313 9.69 7.88 -11.55
CA ASP A 313 9.37 9.29 -11.43
C ASP A 313 7.87 9.49 -11.68
N PHE A 314 7.25 10.33 -10.86
CA PHE A 314 5.84 10.66 -11.01
C PHE A 314 5.72 11.95 -11.83
N GLU A 315 5.14 11.85 -13.02
CA GLU A 315 4.74 13.03 -13.79
C GLU A 315 3.22 13.21 -13.68
N ARG A 316 2.78 14.40 -13.25
CA ARG A 316 1.36 14.72 -13.23
C ARG A 316 0.83 14.89 -14.64
N SER A 317 -0.25 14.18 -14.95
CA SER A 317 -0.98 14.30 -16.21
C SER A 317 -1.97 15.47 -16.21
N THR A 318 -2.53 15.84 -15.05
CA THR A 318 -3.46 16.96 -14.94
C THR A 318 -2.77 18.23 -14.43
N THR A 319 -3.19 19.37 -14.96
CA THR A 319 -2.70 20.69 -14.53
C THR A 319 -3.45 21.27 -13.33
N LYS A 320 -4.65 20.75 -13.03
CA LYS A 320 -5.54 21.24 -11.98
C LYS A 320 -5.63 20.20 -10.87
N SER A 321 -5.42 20.58 -9.61
CA SER A 321 -5.68 19.71 -8.46
C SER A 321 -7.13 19.80 -7.99
N ILE A 322 -7.62 18.81 -7.24
CA ILE A 322 -8.98 18.81 -6.68
C ILE A 322 -9.22 19.99 -5.73
N TRP A 323 -8.17 20.46 -5.04
CA TRP A 323 -8.23 21.59 -4.12
C TRP A 323 -8.20 22.97 -4.78
N SER A 324 -8.07 23.03 -6.11
CA SER A 324 -8.21 24.30 -6.84
C SER A 324 -9.63 24.90 -6.78
N ASN A 325 -10.60 24.12 -6.28
CA ASN A 325 -11.96 24.59 -6.03
C ASN A 325 -12.14 25.16 -4.61
N LEU A 326 -11.11 25.09 -3.74
CA LEU A 326 -11.16 25.74 -2.44
C LEU A 326 -11.09 27.27 -2.58
N PRO A 327 -11.76 28.03 -1.70
CA PRO A 327 -11.59 29.48 -1.61
C PRO A 327 -10.12 29.86 -1.43
N LEU A 328 -9.69 30.94 -2.09
CA LEU A 328 -8.31 31.39 -2.08
C LEU A 328 -7.85 31.75 -0.66
N GLU A 329 -8.76 32.30 0.15
CA GLU A 329 -8.53 32.68 1.53
C GLU A 329 -8.18 31.45 2.39
N ILE A 330 -8.90 30.33 2.19
CA ILE A 330 -8.63 29.07 2.90
C ILE A 330 -7.26 28.52 2.49
N LEU A 331 -6.94 28.55 1.19
CA LEU A 331 -5.63 28.09 0.71
C LEU A 331 -4.48 28.93 1.29
N GLN A 332 -4.61 30.26 1.29
CA GLN A 332 -3.60 31.17 1.83
C GLN A 332 -3.44 30.99 3.34
N GLN A 333 -4.54 30.94 4.09
CA GLN A 333 -4.49 30.75 5.54
C GLN A 333 -3.84 29.40 5.90
N THR A 334 -4.27 28.33 5.23
CA THR A 334 -3.74 26.97 5.47
C THR A 334 -2.23 26.91 5.16
N ARG A 335 -1.78 27.57 4.08
CA ARG A 335 -0.34 27.66 3.78
C ARG A 335 0.42 28.39 4.87
N THR A 336 -0.08 29.53 5.33
CA THR A 336 0.57 30.32 6.38
C THR A 336 0.66 29.51 7.68
N ASP A 337 -0.46 28.95 8.13
CA ASP A 337 -0.54 28.15 9.35
C ASP A 337 0.39 26.92 9.30
N MET A 338 0.39 26.19 8.18
CA MET A 338 1.24 25.01 8.01
C MET A 338 2.72 25.39 7.95
N THR A 339 3.06 26.49 7.27
CA THR A 339 4.43 26.96 7.17
C THR A 339 4.95 27.42 8.53
N GLU A 340 4.18 28.20 9.28
CA GLU A 340 4.53 28.66 10.62
C GLU A 340 4.74 27.48 11.56
N LEU A 341 3.78 26.55 11.63
CA LEU A 341 3.83 25.39 12.51
C LEU A 341 5.06 24.50 12.24
N LEU A 342 5.33 24.20 10.97
CA LEU A 342 6.46 23.34 10.59
C LEU A 342 7.81 24.07 10.71
N THR A 343 7.87 25.36 10.40
CA THR A 343 9.12 26.16 10.53
C THR A 343 9.49 26.36 11.99
N MET A 344 8.52 26.62 12.87
CA MET A 344 8.74 26.70 14.32
C MET A 344 9.23 25.39 14.93
N SER A 345 8.93 24.28 14.26
CA SER A 345 9.34 22.92 14.65
C SER A 345 10.65 22.48 13.99
N GLU A 346 11.33 23.39 13.27
CA GLU A 346 12.59 23.13 12.56
C GLU A 346 12.48 22.02 11.49
N VAL A 347 11.28 21.81 10.94
CA VAL A 347 11.04 20.84 9.86
C VAL A 347 11.69 21.32 8.56
N HIS A 348 12.25 20.39 7.79
CA HIS A 348 12.95 20.74 6.56
C HIS A 348 12.03 21.49 5.56
N PRO A 349 12.48 22.60 4.95
CA PRO A 349 11.64 23.43 4.08
C PRO A 349 11.01 22.69 2.89
N SER A 350 11.68 21.66 2.36
CA SER A 350 11.14 20.84 1.26
C SER A 350 9.94 19.97 1.66
N LEU A 351 9.76 19.66 2.96
CA LEU A 351 8.62 18.87 3.46
C LEU A 351 7.37 19.73 3.66
N VAL A 352 7.53 21.02 3.96
CA VAL A 352 6.45 21.99 4.14
C VAL A 352 5.44 22.03 2.98
N PRO A 353 5.84 22.15 1.70
CA PRO A 353 4.88 22.16 0.59
C PRO A 353 4.14 20.82 0.46
N ILE A 354 4.78 19.69 0.77
CA ILE A 354 4.16 18.35 0.70
C ILE A 354 3.05 18.25 1.76
N MET A 355 3.34 18.65 3.00
CA MET A 355 2.37 18.70 4.09
C MET A 355 1.24 19.70 3.83
N THR A 356 1.56 20.84 3.19
CA THR A 356 0.56 21.82 2.77
C THR A 356 -0.40 21.23 1.74
N HIS A 357 0.09 20.48 0.75
CA HIS A 357 -0.77 19.78 -0.21
C HIS A 357 -1.64 18.71 0.46
N LEU A 358 -1.10 17.98 1.44
CA LEU A 358 -1.89 17.03 2.23
C LEU A 358 -3.04 17.72 3.00
N ALA A 359 -2.78 18.90 3.58
CA ALA A 359 -3.82 19.70 4.22
C ALA A 359 -4.86 20.19 3.22
N TYR A 360 -4.46 20.72 2.07
CA TYR A 360 -5.39 21.10 1.00
C TYR A 360 -6.27 19.94 0.53
N PHE A 361 -5.66 18.78 0.31
CA PHE A 361 -6.36 17.57 -0.08
C PHE A 361 -7.42 17.17 0.96
N THR A 362 -7.04 17.16 2.24
CA THR A 362 -7.94 16.86 3.36
C THR A 362 -9.09 17.86 3.45
N LEU A 363 -8.79 19.16 3.47
CA LEU A 363 -9.79 20.23 3.56
C LEU A 363 -10.77 20.19 2.38
N THR A 364 -10.29 19.81 1.19
CA THR A 364 -11.15 19.65 0.02
C THR A 364 -12.16 18.53 0.20
N ILE A 365 -11.74 17.40 0.78
CA ILE A 365 -12.64 16.29 1.11
C ILE A 365 -13.70 16.75 2.12
N GLU A 366 -13.28 17.48 3.16
CA GLU A 366 -14.19 17.98 4.20
C GLU A 366 -15.18 19.01 3.68
N GLU A 367 -14.73 19.98 2.89
CA GLU A 367 -15.59 20.99 2.29
C GLU A 367 -16.61 20.35 1.33
N ASN A 368 -16.19 19.35 0.56
CA ASN A 368 -17.10 18.60 -0.31
C ASN A 368 -18.17 17.83 0.50
N LYS A 369 -17.79 17.19 1.61
CA LYS A 369 -18.71 16.52 2.53
C LYS A 369 -19.71 17.52 3.13
N ALA A 370 -19.22 18.66 3.63
CA ALA A 370 -20.02 19.66 4.33
C ALA A 370 -21.03 20.34 3.39
N LYS A 371 -20.57 20.79 2.23
CA LYS A 371 -21.41 21.53 1.28
C LYS A 371 -22.24 20.61 0.37
N ARG A 372 -21.92 19.30 0.34
CA ARG A 372 -22.45 18.34 -0.64
C ARG A 372 -22.25 18.84 -2.08
N THR A 373 -21.15 19.59 -2.30
CA THR A 373 -20.88 20.29 -3.56
C THR A 373 -20.26 19.36 -4.58
N GLY A 374 -21.12 18.60 -5.25
CA GLY A 374 -20.75 17.80 -6.40
C GLY A 374 -19.81 16.63 -6.08
N PHE A 375 -19.35 15.98 -7.13
CA PHE A 375 -18.51 14.80 -7.04
C PHE A 375 -17.10 15.12 -7.54
N PHE A 376 -16.09 14.53 -6.92
CA PHE A 376 -14.73 14.55 -7.43
C PHE A 376 -14.64 13.75 -8.73
N ASP A 377 -13.73 14.20 -9.59
CA ASP A 377 -13.24 13.39 -10.68
C ASP A 377 -12.32 12.29 -10.09
N PRO A 378 -12.60 10.99 -10.29
CA PRO A 378 -11.81 9.92 -9.69
C PRO A 378 -10.34 9.89 -10.15
N ILE A 379 -10.07 10.35 -11.37
CA ILE A 379 -8.73 10.36 -11.98
C ILE A 379 -7.91 11.47 -11.32
N MET A 380 -8.45 12.68 -11.24
CA MET A 380 -7.79 13.81 -10.56
C MET A 380 -7.54 13.51 -9.09
N PHE A 381 -8.53 12.93 -8.42
CA PHE A 381 -8.43 12.57 -7.01
C PHE A 381 -7.31 11.56 -6.75
N ALA A 382 -7.30 10.46 -7.52
CA ALA A 382 -6.27 9.44 -7.41
C ALA A 382 -4.88 10.00 -7.77
N GLU A 383 -4.78 10.84 -8.79
CA GLU A 383 -3.51 11.47 -9.16
C GLU A 383 -2.96 12.37 -8.05
N ASP A 384 -3.78 13.26 -7.49
CA ASP A 384 -3.37 14.16 -6.41
C ASP A 384 -2.95 13.39 -5.15
N LEU A 385 -3.65 12.31 -4.80
CA LEU A 385 -3.26 11.41 -3.72
C LEU A 385 -1.89 10.79 -3.96
N HIS A 386 -1.74 10.06 -5.07
CA HIS A 386 -0.50 9.33 -5.35
C HIS A 386 0.67 10.30 -5.54
N TRP A 387 0.40 11.53 -6.01
CA TRP A 387 1.40 12.60 -6.05
C TRP A 387 1.88 13.00 -4.66
N ILE A 388 0.98 13.18 -3.70
CA ILE A 388 1.35 13.48 -2.30
C ILE A 388 2.16 12.32 -1.72
N GLU A 389 1.67 11.09 -1.87
CA GLU A 389 2.34 9.88 -1.40
C GLU A 389 3.75 9.71 -2.01
N HIS A 390 3.88 9.90 -3.33
CA HIS A 390 5.16 9.85 -4.04
C HIS A 390 6.16 10.87 -3.53
N ASN A 391 5.71 12.12 -3.32
CA ASN A 391 6.56 13.18 -2.80
C ASN A 391 7.00 12.91 -1.36
N LEU A 392 6.10 12.37 -0.52
CA LEU A 392 6.45 11.92 0.82
C LEU A 392 7.57 10.87 0.74
N LEU A 393 7.41 9.80 -0.04
CA LEU A 393 8.41 8.73 -0.11
C LEU A 393 9.73 9.17 -0.77
N SER A 394 9.66 10.11 -1.72
CA SER A 394 10.83 10.62 -2.44
C SER A 394 11.58 11.70 -1.67
N PHE A 395 10.99 12.28 -0.62
CA PHE A 395 11.56 13.38 0.15
C PHE A 395 13.02 13.16 0.59
N PRO A 396 13.44 12.00 1.14
CA PRO A 396 14.83 11.79 1.56
C PRO A 396 15.84 11.98 0.41
N THR A 397 15.41 11.76 -0.83
CA THR A 397 16.27 11.87 -2.02
C THR A 397 16.34 13.29 -2.58
N THR A 398 15.43 14.18 -2.13
CA THR A 398 15.46 15.60 -2.43
C THR A 398 16.43 16.37 -1.54
N LEU A 399 16.91 15.74 -0.46
CA LEU A 399 17.89 16.32 0.44
C LEU A 399 19.27 16.42 -0.24
N PRO A 400 20.05 17.46 0.05
CA PRO A 400 21.43 17.54 -0.41
C PRO A 400 22.23 16.31 0.03
N ALA A 401 23.16 15.81 -0.79
CA ALA A 401 23.93 14.58 -0.52
C ALA A 401 24.73 14.54 0.80
N LYS A 402 24.83 15.66 1.51
CA LYS A 402 25.52 15.78 2.81
C LYS A 402 24.55 15.90 4.00
N THR A 403 23.26 16.01 3.74
CA THR A 403 22.23 16.22 4.76
C THR A 403 21.44 14.93 4.90
N SER A 404 21.49 14.30 6.07
CA SER A 404 20.58 13.22 6.41
C SER A 404 19.20 13.77 6.75
N GLU A 405 18.17 12.96 6.50
CA GLU A 405 16.84 13.20 7.04
C GLU A 405 16.91 13.24 8.58
N THR A 406 16.24 14.22 9.20
CA THR A 406 16.14 14.29 10.66
C THR A 406 15.10 13.30 11.17
N SER A 407 15.19 12.86 12.43
CA SER A 407 14.20 11.94 13.01
C SER A 407 12.80 12.56 13.02
N LEU A 408 12.68 13.88 13.17
CA LEU A 408 11.40 14.59 13.07
C LEU A 408 10.83 14.58 11.65
N ASP A 409 11.64 14.88 10.63
CA ASP A 409 11.20 14.83 9.22
C ASP A 409 10.74 13.40 8.85
N SER A 410 11.50 12.39 9.28
CA SER A 410 11.17 10.97 9.09
C SER A 410 9.84 10.62 9.77
N ALA A 411 9.64 11.04 11.03
CA ALA A 411 8.40 10.80 11.75
C ALA A 411 7.19 11.49 11.09
N ILE A 412 7.34 12.73 10.62
CA ILE A 412 6.30 13.46 9.87
C ILE A 412 5.96 12.74 8.58
N ARG A 413 6.98 12.30 7.82
CA ARG A 413 6.81 11.57 6.56
C ARG A 413 6.04 10.27 6.78
N PHE A 414 6.44 9.44 7.73
CA PHE A 414 5.74 8.18 8.01
C PHE A 414 4.34 8.38 8.60
N GLY A 415 4.16 9.36 9.49
CA GLY A 415 2.84 9.71 10.01
C GLY A 415 1.90 10.21 8.93
N ALA A 416 2.39 11.03 7.99
CA ALA A 416 1.63 11.50 6.84
C ALA A 416 1.21 10.36 5.91
N LEU A 417 2.10 9.40 5.64
CA LEU A 417 1.78 8.21 4.84
C LEU A 417 0.74 7.31 5.53
N LEU A 418 0.86 7.10 6.84
CA LEU A 418 -0.14 6.38 7.62
C LEU A 418 -1.49 7.11 7.59
N TYR A 419 -1.47 8.44 7.69
CA TYR A 419 -2.67 9.27 7.60
C TYR A 419 -3.34 9.20 6.23
N THR A 420 -2.59 9.28 5.11
CA THR A 420 -3.17 9.16 3.76
C THR A 420 -3.81 7.79 3.56
N LYS A 421 -3.16 6.71 4.00
CA LYS A 421 -3.73 5.35 3.96
C LYS A 421 -5.00 5.21 4.79
N SER A 422 -5.07 5.90 5.92
CA SER A 422 -6.24 5.88 6.80
C SER A 422 -7.42 6.65 6.23
N THR A 423 -7.15 7.80 5.61
CA THR A 423 -8.17 8.68 5.02
C THR A 423 -8.94 7.97 3.91
N LEU A 424 -8.26 7.11 3.16
CA LEU A 424 -8.84 6.45 2.01
C LEU A 424 -9.14 4.99 2.21
N GLN A 425 -8.88 4.42 3.40
CA GLN A 425 -9.09 3.01 3.74
C GLN A 425 -8.88 2.05 2.55
N GLU A 426 -7.85 2.33 1.72
CA GLU A 426 -7.70 1.60 0.47
C GLU A 426 -7.46 0.15 0.82
N PHE A 427 -8.20 -0.73 0.13
CA PHE A 427 -8.15 -2.17 0.36
C PHE A 427 -6.69 -2.63 0.46
N PRO A 428 -6.30 -3.39 1.50
CA PRO A 428 -4.91 -3.56 1.85
C PRO A 428 -4.18 -4.23 0.70
N ASN A 429 -3.18 -3.56 0.16
CA ASN A 429 -2.27 -4.15 -0.82
C ASN A 429 -1.15 -4.93 -0.11
N SER A 430 -1.04 -4.79 1.22
CA SER A 430 -0.14 -5.55 2.07
C SER A 430 -0.64 -5.70 3.51
N MET A 431 -0.46 -6.89 4.07
CA MET A 431 -0.63 -7.13 5.51
C MET A 431 0.52 -6.51 6.33
N THR A 432 1.68 -6.26 5.72
CA THR A 432 2.89 -5.80 6.41
C THR A 432 3.11 -4.29 6.31
N GLY A 433 2.58 -3.63 5.29
CA GLY A 433 2.81 -2.21 5.03
C GLY A 433 2.57 -1.30 6.23
N PRO A 434 1.35 -1.27 6.81
CA PRO A 434 1.06 -0.47 7.99
C PRO A 434 1.99 -0.79 9.17
N SER A 435 2.32 -2.07 9.40
CA SER A 435 3.21 -2.47 10.50
C SER A 435 4.64 -1.96 10.34
N ILE A 436 5.16 -1.95 9.10
CA ILE A 436 6.50 -1.41 8.80
C ILE A 436 6.50 0.10 9.02
N LEU A 437 5.51 0.82 8.49
CA LEU A 437 5.40 2.27 8.67
C LEU A 437 5.24 2.65 10.16
N LEU A 438 4.45 1.90 10.93
CA LEU A 438 4.29 2.09 12.36
C LEU A 438 5.59 1.86 13.12
N ALA A 439 6.34 0.79 12.80
CA ALA A 439 7.64 0.52 13.40
C ALA A 439 8.63 1.66 13.10
N ARG A 440 8.69 2.14 11.85
CA ARG A 440 9.54 3.27 11.46
C ARG A 440 9.15 4.59 12.11
N LEU A 441 7.84 4.83 12.26
CA LEU A 441 7.32 5.97 12.99
C LEU A 441 7.72 5.91 14.47
N GLN A 442 7.56 4.75 15.11
CA GLN A 442 7.96 4.53 16.51
C GLN A 442 9.47 4.72 16.71
N GLU A 443 10.30 4.16 15.83
CA GLU A 443 11.77 4.33 15.81
C GLU A 443 12.12 5.82 15.73
N SER A 444 11.58 6.53 14.74
CA SER A 444 11.86 7.95 14.52
C SER A 444 11.40 8.82 15.70
N LEU A 445 10.22 8.55 16.25
CA LEU A 445 9.73 9.28 17.42
C LEU A 445 10.59 9.01 18.66
N SER A 446 11.11 7.79 18.84
CA SER A 446 11.93 7.42 20.01
C SER A 446 13.18 8.27 20.17
N GLU A 447 13.72 8.79 19.06
CA GLU A 447 14.92 9.64 19.02
C GLU A 447 14.63 11.13 19.31
N ILE A 448 13.37 11.55 19.28
CA ILE A 448 13.00 12.97 19.40
C ILE A 448 12.75 13.32 20.87
N GLU A 449 13.51 14.28 21.38
CA GLU A 449 13.28 14.90 22.69
C GLU A 449 12.00 15.74 22.68
N ILE A 450 11.19 15.63 23.75
CA ILE A 450 9.93 16.37 23.85
C ILE A 450 10.25 17.85 24.14
N SER A 451 9.92 18.74 23.20
CA SER A 451 9.97 20.19 23.38
C SER A 451 8.59 20.82 23.14
N VAL A 452 8.37 22.00 23.72
CA VAL A 452 7.07 22.70 23.64
C VAL A 452 6.72 23.07 22.19
N SER A 453 7.71 23.45 21.37
CA SER A 453 7.48 23.86 19.98
C SER A 453 7.00 22.72 19.09
N ILE A 454 7.46 21.49 19.34
CA ILE A 454 7.11 20.32 18.52
C ILE A 454 6.00 19.46 19.12
N THR A 455 5.56 19.74 20.36
CA THR A 455 4.48 19.01 21.04
C THR A 455 3.27 18.74 20.12
N PRO A 456 2.72 19.73 19.39
CA PRO A 456 1.52 19.49 18.59
C PRO A 456 1.73 18.45 17.49
N LEU A 457 2.92 18.43 16.88
CA LEU A 457 3.31 17.43 15.89
C LEU A 457 3.49 16.06 16.54
N LEU A 458 4.20 15.98 17.66
CA LEU A 458 4.42 14.71 18.36
C LEU A 458 3.10 14.10 18.86
N ALA A 459 2.15 14.92 19.30
CA ALA A 459 0.82 14.50 19.72
C ALA A 459 0.02 13.95 18.54
N TRP A 460 0.02 14.67 17.41
CA TRP A 460 -0.59 14.21 16.17
C TRP A 460 -0.03 12.86 15.69
N LEU A 461 1.31 12.75 15.64
CA LEU A 461 2.00 11.53 15.20
C LEU A 461 1.75 10.35 16.12
N SER A 462 1.82 10.57 17.44
CA SER A 462 1.57 9.52 18.43
C SER A 462 0.11 9.09 18.41
N LEU A 463 -0.84 9.99 18.10
CA LEU A 463 -2.24 9.62 17.91
C LEU A 463 -2.45 8.76 16.68
N ILE A 464 -1.91 9.14 15.52
CA ILE A 464 -2.00 8.30 14.31
C ILE A 464 -1.45 6.90 14.60
N GLY A 465 -0.28 6.84 15.25
CA GLY A 465 0.32 5.58 15.67
C GLY A 465 -0.61 4.77 16.57
N ALA A 466 -1.18 5.39 17.61
CA ALA A 466 -2.09 4.73 18.55
C ALA A 466 -3.42 4.27 17.92
N VAL A 467 -3.94 5.01 16.94
CA VAL A 467 -5.19 4.65 16.23
C VAL A 467 -4.98 3.45 15.32
N LEU A 468 -3.83 3.37 14.65
CA LEU A 468 -3.58 2.38 13.60
C LEU A 468 -2.81 1.15 14.07
N SER A 469 -2.15 1.24 15.22
CA SER A 469 -1.48 0.08 15.82
C SER A 469 -2.48 -0.84 16.52
N ILE A 470 -2.17 -2.13 16.50
CA ILE A 470 -2.93 -3.20 17.16
C ILE A 470 -1.93 -4.00 18.01
N GLY A 471 -2.32 -4.35 19.23
CA GLY A 471 -1.48 -5.12 20.16
C GLY A 471 -0.33 -4.29 20.76
N GLU A 472 0.84 -4.92 20.93
CA GLU A 472 1.98 -4.39 21.72
C GLU A 472 2.49 -3.02 21.25
N GLY A 473 2.43 -2.71 19.95
CA GLY A 473 2.86 -1.40 19.44
C GLY A 473 1.96 -0.24 19.92
N ARG A 474 0.69 -0.53 20.21
CA ARG A 474 -0.30 0.47 20.61
C ARG A 474 -0.02 1.06 21.97
N GLU A 475 0.38 0.22 22.92
CA GLU A 475 0.70 0.63 24.28
C GLU A 475 1.81 1.69 24.30
N TRP A 476 2.82 1.54 23.44
CA TRP A 476 3.91 2.51 23.33
C TRP A 476 3.42 3.89 22.88
N PHE A 477 2.58 3.94 21.82
CA PHE A 477 2.04 5.21 21.33
C PHE A 477 1.11 5.88 22.34
N VAL A 478 0.26 5.09 23.03
CA VAL A 478 -0.63 5.58 24.09
C VAL A 478 0.16 6.11 25.28
N ALA A 479 1.20 5.39 25.72
CA ALA A 479 2.09 5.85 26.79
C ALA A 479 2.79 7.16 26.41
N ARG A 480 3.27 7.27 25.17
CA ARG A 480 3.90 8.50 24.66
C ARG A 480 2.93 9.68 24.61
N LEU A 481 1.68 9.46 24.19
CA LEU A 481 0.62 10.48 24.29
C LEU A 481 0.36 10.91 25.73
N GLY A 482 0.32 9.96 26.67
CA GLY A 482 0.17 10.23 28.10
C GLY A 482 1.30 11.12 28.63
N MET A 483 2.54 10.86 28.23
CA MET A 483 3.70 11.70 28.56
C MET A 483 3.54 13.13 28.01
N LEU A 484 3.17 13.27 26.73
CA LEU A 484 2.96 14.58 26.10
C LEU A 484 1.85 15.37 26.80
N ARG A 485 0.76 14.70 27.17
CA ARG A 485 -0.35 15.28 27.92
C ARG A 485 0.10 15.79 29.30
N ALA A 486 0.85 14.98 30.04
CA ALA A 486 1.35 15.34 31.36
C ALA A 486 2.30 16.56 31.31
N THR A 487 3.21 16.58 30.33
CA THR A 487 4.19 17.67 30.15
C THR A 487 3.52 19.00 29.79
N ASN A 488 2.48 18.97 28.95
CA ASN A 488 1.84 20.19 28.45
C ASN A 488 0.58 20.59 29.25
N ARG A 489 0.16 19.78 30.23
CA ARG A 489 -1.07 19.97 31.02
C ARG A 489 -2.33 20.12 30.16
N ALA A 490 -2.33 19.56 28.96
CA ALA A 490 -3.46 19.65 28.04
C ALA A 490 -4.66 18.87 28.58
N THR A 491 -5.83 19.50 28.52
CA THR A 491 -7.08 18.93 29.01
C THR A 491 -7.81 18.14 27.92
N SER A 492 -7.67 18.56 26.66
CA SER A 492 -8.24 17.87 25.50
C SER A 492 -7.21 17.61 24.40
N PHE A 493 -7.56 16.71 23.47
CA PHE A 493 -6.73 16.41 22.31
C PHE A 493 -6.65 17.62 21.36
N GLU A 494 -7.73 18.38 21.19
CA GLU A 494 -7.73 19.60 20.38
C GLU A 494 -6.76 20.65 20.90
N GLU A 495 -6.64 20.77 22.23
CA GLU A 495 -5.67 21.66 22.86
C GLU A 495 -4.23 21.18 22.59
N LEU A 496 -3.98 19.86 22.71
CA LEU A 496 -2.63 19.31 22.55
C LEU A 496 -2.15 19.29 21.09
N ALA A 497 -2.97 18.80 20.16
CA ALA A 497 -2.62 18.72 18.73
C ALA A 497 -2.84 20.04 18.00
N GLY A 498 -3.61 20.96 18.59
CA GLY A 498 -3.75 22.35 18.18
C GLY A 498 -3.98 22.52 16.67
N GLY A 499 -3.04 23.22 16.03
CA GLY A 499 -3.09 23.53 14.60
C GLY A 499 -3.15 22.30 13.69
N MET A 500 -2.47 21.20 14.03
CA MET A 500 -2.46 20.00 13.19
C MET A 500 -3.83 19.35 13.09
N ASN A 501 -4.56 19.28 14.21
CA ASN A 501 -5.91 18.73 14.21
C ASN A 501 -6.87 19.54 13.33
N ARG A 502 -6.71 20.88 13.33
CA ARG A 502 -7.50 21.77 12.47
C ARG A 502 -7.14 21.59 10.99
N LEU A 503 -5.85 21.56 10.66
CA LEU A 503 -5.35 21.54 9.28
C LEU A 503 -5.57 20.18 8.59
N LEU A 504 -5.53 19.07 9.35
CA LEU A 504 -5.69 17.71 8.86
C LEU A 504 -7.00 17.04 9.32
N CYS A 505 -7.92 17.80 9.90
CA CYS A 505 -9.29 17.37 10.22
C CYS A 505 -9.39 15.95 10.83
N LEU A 506 -8.53 15.62 11.80
CA LEU A 506 -8.32 14.24 12.27
C LEU A 506 -9.60 13.59 12.78
N ARG A 507 -10.45 14.38 13.44
CA ARG A 507 -11.76 13.95 13.92
C ARG A 507 -12.68 13.46 12.80
N SER A 508 -12.59 14.03 11.60
CA SER A 508 -13.37 13.56 10.45
C SER A 508 -12.82 12.26 9.86
N VAL A 509 -11.50 12.09 9.90
CA VAL A 509 -10.82 10.91 9.35
C VAL A 509 -10.96 9.69 10.27
N PHE A 510 -10.71 9.88 11.56
CA PHE A 510 -10.64 8.79 12.54
C PHE A 510 -11.87 8.69 13.43
N GLY A 511 -12.82 9.63 13.34
CA GLY A 511 -14.05 9.62 14.13
C GLY A 511 -13.77 9.68 15.64
N ASN A 512 -14.48 8.83 16.39
CA ASN A 512 -14.35 8.76 17.85
C ASN A 512 -13.09 8.02 18.31
N ALA A 513 -12.39 7.30 17.44
CA ALA A 513 -11.19 6.55 17.83
C ALA A 513 -10.11 7.46 18.46
N CYS A 514 -10.03 8.72 18.03
CA CYS A 514 -9.16 9.72 18.64
C CYS A 514 -9.51 9.98 20.10
N GLU A 515 -10.80 10.16 20.39
CA GLU A 515 -11.32 10.44 21.74
C GLU A 515 -11.21 9.22 22.64
N ASP A 516 -11.50 8.03 22.11
CA ASP A 516 -11.42 6.78 22.85
C ASP A 516 -9.99 6.50 23.31
N ILE A 517 -9.00 6.80 22.47
CA ILE A 517 -7.58 6.71 22.80
C ILE A 517 -7.18 7.81 23.80
N TRP A 518 -7.63 9.04 23.59
CA TRP A 518 -7.30 10.17 24.46
C TRP A 518 -7.83 9.99 25.89
N THR A 519 -9.04 9.46 26.02
CA THR A 519 -9.71 9.21 27.30
C THR A 519 -9.23 7.94 27.98
N GLY A 520 -8.37 7.15 27.33
CA GLY A 520 -7.87 5.88 27.87
C GLY A 520 -8.95 4.80 27.98
N HIS A 521 -10.05 4.92 27.24
CA HIS A 521 -11.18 3.96 27.27
C HIS A 521 -10.98 2.74 26.36
N CYS A 522 -9.78 2.58 25.80
CA CYS A 522 -9.45 1.44 24.96
C CYS A 522 -8.83 0.31 25.79
N GLU A 523 -9.68 -0.53 26.38
CA GLU A 523 -9.32 -1.92 26.76
C GLU A 523 -9.35 -2.85 25.54
#